data_AF-A0A1J8R5N5-F1
#
_entry.id   AF-A0A1J8R5N5-F1
#
_cell.length_a   1.000
_cell.length_b   1.000
_cell.length_c   1.000
_cell.angle_alpha   90.00
_cell.angle_beta   90.00
_cell.angle_gamma   90.00
#
_symmetry.space_group_name_H-M   'P 1'
#
loop_
_entity.id
_entity.type
_entity.pdbx_description
1 polymer ?
#
loop_
_entity_poly.entity_id
_entity_poly.type
_entity_poly.pdbx_seq_one_letter_code
_entity_poly.pdbx_strand_id
1 'polypeptide(L)'
;MDDDSAEIELLEQNLNKTRQISQRMTSILTNFDTRLMKIERSILPLYNSTQKLKQRAHNIDRALLKIDEVASSQDGIAVDEGQILRGPQLGQLEVYIDILERLNAAIAFKSSDADSRDMARLIETGAKKLTQLYTKLVAEGSSGSPPVSGLAFTL
;
A
#
# COMPACT_ATOMS: atom_id res chain seq x y z
N MET A 1 -51.66 72.21 -24.76
CA MET A 1 -52.41 71.81 -23.56
C MET A 1 -52.67 70.31 -23.55
N ASP A 2 -53.38 69.74 -24.52
CA ASP A 2 -53.59 68.28 -24.55
C ASP A 2 -52.32 67.49 -24.91
N ASP A 3 -51.49 68.02 -25.82
CA ASP A 3 -50.24 67.37 -26.28
C ASP A 3 -49.17 67.37 -25.18
N ASP A 4 -49.01 68.49 -24.46
CA ASP A 4 -48.10 68.60 -23.31
C ASP A 4 -48.52 67.65 -22.18
N SER A 5 -49.82 67.44 -21.99
CA SER A 5 -50.35 66.50 -20.99
C SER A 5 -50.05 65.05 -21.37
N ALA A 6 -50.19 64.69 -22.66
CA ALA A 6 -49.88 63.35 -23.15
C ALA A 6 -48.37 63.02 -23.06
N GLU A 7 -47.51 64.00 -23.32
CA GLU A 7 -46.05 63.85 -23.21
C GLU A 7 -45.62 63.63 -21.74
N ILE A 8 -46.22 64.37 -20.80
CA ILE A 8 -46.00 64.18 -19.36
C ILE A 8 -46.44 62.78 -18.92
N GLU A 9 -47.62 62.33 -19.36
CA GLU A 9 -48.15 61.01 -19.01
C GLU A 9 -47.27 59.87 -19.56
N LEU A 10 -46.70 60.05 -20.77
CA LEU A 10 -45.72 59.13 -21.35
C LEU A 10 -44.41 59.10 -20.54
N LEU A 11 -43.90 60.27 -20.10
CA LEU A 11 -42.71 60.37 -19.26
C LEU A 11 -42.92 59.69 -17.91
N GLU A 12 -44.06 59.89 -17.25
CA GLU A 12 -44.42 59.18 -16.01
C GLU A 12 -44.46 57.66 -16.22
N GLN A 13 -45.00 57.20 -17.35
CA GLN A 13 -45.06 55.79 -17.68
C GLN A 13 -43.65 55.19 -17.88
N ASN A 14 -42.75 55.92 -18.55
CA ASN A 14 -41.35 55.52 -18.73
C ASN A 14 -40.56 55.52 -17.41
N LEU A 15 -40.81 56.50 -16.54
CA LEU A 15 -40.23 56.56 -15.21
C LEU A 15 -40.68 55.36 -14.36
N ASN A 16 -41.98 55.02 -14.42
CA ASN A 16 -42.52 53.84 -13.74
C ASN A 16 -41.93 52.53 -14.29
N LYS A 17 -41.80 52.38 -15.61
CA LYS A 17 -41.11 51.22 -16.22
C LYS A 17 -39.67 51.10 -15.74
N THR A 18 -38.94 52.21 -15.73
CA THR A 18 -37.55 52.26 -15.26
C THR A 18 -37.45 51.84 -13.80
N ARG A 19 -38.35 52.36 -12.94
CA ARG A 19 -38.42 51.99 -11.52
C ARG A 19 -38.69 50.49 -11.32
N GLN A 20 -39.61 49.91 -12.10
CA GLN A 20 -39.90 48.48 -12.05
C GLN A 20 -38.68 47.64 -12.48
N ILE A 21 -37.96 48.06 -13.52
CA ILE A 21 -36.74 47.40 -13.97
C ILE A 21 -35.67 47.44 -12.87
N SER A 22 -35.43 48.61 -12.26
CA SER A 22 -34.48 48.75 -11.15
C SER A 22 -34.85 47.86 -9.97
N GLN A 23 -36.13 47.80 -9.58
CA GLN A 23 -36.60 46.91 -8.51
C GLN A 23 -36.37 45.43 -8.84
N ARG A 24 -36.61 45.02 -10.09
CA ARG A 24 -36.30 43.65 -10.55
C ARG A 24 -34.81 43.36 -10.48
N MET A 25 -33.96 44.29 -10.90
CA MET A 25 -32.50 44.14 -10.80
C MET A 25 -32.05 43.99 -9.34
N THR A 26 -32.55 44.83 -8.43
CA THR A 26 -32.23 44.71 -7.00
C THR A 26 -32.65 43.34 -6.46
N SER A 27 -33.85 42.85 -6.80
CA SER A 27 -34.31 41.52 -6.39
C SER A 27 -33.41 40.39 -6.92
N ILE A 28 -32.96 40.48 -8.18
CA ILE A 28 -32.03 39.51 -8.76
C ILE A 28 -30.69 39.51 -8.00
N LEU A 29 -30.13 40.69 -7.72
CA LEU A 29 -28.87 40.82 -6.99
C LEU A 29 -28.99 40.27 -5.56
N THR A 30 -30.06 40.58 -4.84
CA THR A 30 -30.32 40.00 -3.51
C THR A 30 -30.41 38.48 -3.54
N ASN A 31 -31.02 37.91 -4.59
CA ASN A 31 -31.07 36.46 -4.77
C ASN A 31 -29.68 35.88 -5.05
N PHE A 32 -28.83 36.55 -5.83
CA PHE A 32 -27.45 36.10 -6.04
C PHE A 32 -26.63 36.13 -4.76
N ASP A 33 -26.71 37.20 -3.97
CA ASP A 33 -26.00 37.29 -2.68
C ASP A 33 -26.41 36.15 -1.74
N THR A 34 -27.72 35.87 -1.67
CA THR A 34 -28.24 34.77 -0.84
C THR A 34 -27.71 33.42 -1.29
N ARG A 35 -27.62 33.19 -2.61
CA ARG A 35 -27.08 31.94 -3.18
C ARG A 35 -25.57 31.82 -2.98
N LEU A 36 -24.83 32.91 -3.17
CA LEU A 36 -23.38 32.96 -2.94
C LEU A 36 -23.03 32.66 -1.49
N MET A 37 -23.73 33.27 -0.52
CA MET A 37 -23.54 32.96 0.90
C MET A 37 -23.81 31.49 1.23
N LYS A 38 -24.85 30.88 0.62
CA LYS A 38 -25.12 29.44 0.81
C LYS A 38 -23.99 28.57 0.26
N ILE A 39 -23.48 28.91 -0.93
CA ILE A 39 -22.36 28.19 -1.54
C ILE A 39 -21.12 28.31 -0.66
N GLU A 40 -20.75 29.53 -0.25
CA GLU A 40 -19.59 29.80 0.59
C GLU A 40 -19.62 29.01 1.91
N ARG A 41 -20.79 28.95 2.56
CA ARG A 41 -20.97 28.16 3.78
C ARG A 41 -20.86 26.65 3.55
N SER A 42 -21.22 26.17 2.35
CA SER A 42 -21.22 24.74 2.03
C SER A 42 -19.88 24.23 1.47
N ILE A 43 -19.12 25.09 0.76
CA ILE A 43 -17.93 24.66 0.02
C ILE A 43 -16.77 24.33 0.94
N LEU A 44 -16.55 25.12 1.99
CA LEU A 44 -15.43 24.92 2.91
C LEU A 44 -15.55 23.58 3.69
N PRO A 45 -16.70 23.23 4.28
CA PRO A 45 -16.89 21.90 4.88
C PRO A 45 -16.72 20.75 3.90
N LEU A 46 -17.22 20.88 2.66
CA LEU A 46 -17.07 19.85 1.62
C LEU A 46 -15.61 19.66 1.22
N TYR A 47 -14.88 20.75 1.03
CA TYR A 47 -13.45 20.72 0.72
C TYR A 47 -12.67 20.01 1.83
N ASN A 48 -12.90 20.39 3.10
CA ASN A 48 -12.23 19.78 4.25
C ASN A 48 -12.57 18.28 4.39
N SER A 49 -13.83 17.91 4.18
CA SER A 49 -14.26 16.51 4.23
C SER A 49 -13.61 15.70 3.10
N THR A 50 -13.51 16.28 1.90
CA THR A 50 -12.85 15.65 0.75
C THR A 50 -11.35 15.46 0.99
N GLN A 51 -10.67 16.44 1.60
CA GLN A 51 -9.25 16.31 1.95
C GLN A 51 -9.02 15.18 2.96
N LYS A 52 -9.85 15.11 4.02
CA LYS A 52 -9.79 14.00 4.98
C LYS A 52 -10.05 12.64 4.32
N LEU A 53 -11.00 12.57 3.39
CA LEU A 53 -11.29 11.36 2.65
C LEU A 53 -10.10 10.93 1.78
N LYS A 54 -9.48 11.86 1.05
CA LYS A 54 -8.27 11.60 0.26
C LYS A 54 -7.11 11.09 1.13
N GLN A 55 -6.90 11.69 2.30
CA GLN A 55 -5.89 11.24 3.24
C GLN A 55 -6.18 9.82 3.75
N ARG A 56 -7.44 9.50 4.05
CA ARG A 56 -7.85 8.16 4.46
C ARG A 56 -7.63 7.14 3.34
N ALA A 57 -8.02 7.45 2.10
CA ALA A 57 -7.78 6.60 0.96
C ALA A 57 -6.28 6.31 0.78
N HIS A 58 -5.44 7.34 0.82
CA HIS A 58 -3.98 7.17 0.74
C HIS A 58 -3.41 6.29 1.86
N ASN A 59 -3.91 6.46 3.10
CA ASN A 59 -3.48 5.62 4.21
C ASN A 59 -3.92 4.16 4.04
N ILE A 60 -5.12 3.92 3.50
CA ILE A 60 -5.62 2.58 3.18
C ILE A 60 -4.73 1.94 2.12
N ASP A 61 -4.42 2.65 1.02
CA ASP A 61 -3.56 2.13 -0.04
C ASP A 61 -2.18 1.75 0.49
N ARG A 62 -1.57 2.59 1.35
CA ARG A 62 -0.29 2.26 1.98
C ARG A 62 -0.37 1.08 2.93
N ALA A 63 -1.47 0.95 3.68
CA ALA A 63 -1.67 -0.19 4.57
C ALA A 63 -1.81 -1.49 3.77
N LEU A 64 -2.55 -1.47 2.65
CA LEU A 64 -2.67 -2.61 1.74
C LEU A 64 -1.30 -3.02 1.18
N LEU A 65 -0.51 -2.07 0.69
CA LEU A 65 0.85 -2.36 0.21
C LEU A 65 1.72 -3.01 1.29
N LYS A 66 1.62 -2.55 2.54
CA LYS A 66 2.37 -3.17 3.65
C LYS A 66 1.87 -4.55 4.03
N ILE A 67 0.57 -4.81 3.90
CA ILE A 67 0.01 -6.15 4.09
C ILE A 67 0.53 -7.10 2.99
N ASP A 68 0.54 -6.66 1.73
CA ASP A 68 1.05 -7.46 0.61
C ASP A 68 2.56 -7.76 0.74
N GLU A 69 3.35 -6.77 1.17
CA GLU A 69 4.78 -6.97 1.49
C GLU A 69 4.98 -8.05 2.57
N VAL A 70 4.20 -7.98 3.66
CA VAL A 70 4.30 -8.96 4.76
C VAL A 70 3.86 -10.35 4.30
N ALA A 71 2.73 -10.46 3.60
CA ALA A 71 2.22 -11.73 3.09
C ALA A 71 3.24 -12.40 2.16
N SER A 72 3.79 -11.65 1.20
CA SER A 72 4.82 -12.14 0.28
C SER A 72 6.08 -12.61 1.01
N SER A 73 6.49 -11.89 2.06
CA SER A 73 7.65 -12.30 2.87
C SER A 73 7.40 -13.60 3.64
N GLN A 74 6.16 -13.83 4.10
CA GLN A 74 5.81 -15.01 4.88
C GLN A 74 5.68 -16.26 3.99
N ASP A 75 5.17 -16.12 2.77
CA ASP A 75 5.14 -17.20 1.78
C ASP A 75 6.56 -17.70 1.44
N GLY A 76 7.51 -16.78 1.23
CA GLY A 76 8.91 -17.14 0.98
C GLY A 76 9.54 -17.92 2.15
N ILE A 77 9.27 -17.48 3.38
CA ILE A 77 9.77 -18.15 4.59
C ILE A 77 9.18 -19.56 4.74
N ALA A 78 7.88 -19.76 4.45
CA ALA A 78 7.25 -21.07 4.54
C ALA A 78 7.82 -22.07 3.52
N VAL A 79 8.16 -21.60 2.31
CA VAL A 79 8.85 -22.41 1.30
C VAL A 79 10.24 -22.82 1.78
N ASP A 80 11.03 -21.85 2.26
CA ASP A 80 12.37 -22.07 2.77
C ASP A 80 12.35 -23.03 3.98
N GLU A 81 11.39 -22.88 4.90
CA GLU A 81 11.16 -23.78 6.04
C GLU A 81 10.94 -25.23 5.62
N GLY A 82 10.06 -25.47 4.63
CA GLY A 82 9.82 -26.81 4.11
C GLY A 82 11.09 -27.47 3.54
N GLN A 83 11.95 -26.68 2.89
CA GLN A 83 13.23 -27.15 2.35
C GLN A 83 14.24 -27.47 3.45
N ILE A 84 14.33 -26.62 4.49
CA ILE A 84 15.17 -26.88 5.67
C ILE A 84 14.72 -28.15 6.41
N LEU A 85 13.42 -28.33 6.61
CA LEU A 85 12.89 -29.52 7.28
C LEU A 85 13.16 -30.79 6.49
N ARG A 86 13.05 -30.75 5.15
CA ARG A 86 13.43 -31.86 4.26
C ARG A 86 14.91 -32.21 4.38
N GLY A 87 15.78 -31.22 4.58
CA GLY A 87 17.23 -31.41 4.71
C GLY A 87 17.98 -31.49 3.36
N PRO A 88 19.31 -31.40 3.41
CA PRO A 88 20.17 -31.27 2.23
C PRO A 88 20.12 -32.51 1.34
N GLN A 89 19.95 -32.31 0.04
CA GLN A 89 19.92 -33.39 -0.96
C GLN A 89 21.30 -33.54 -1.62
N LEU A 90 21.75 -34.77 -1.86
CA LEU A 90 23.01 -35.02 -2.57
C LEU A 90 22.94 -34.42 -4.00
N GLY A 91 23.94 -33.62 -4.37
CA GLY A 91 24.00 -32.92 -5.66
C GLY A 91 23.27 -31.57 -5.70
N GLN A 92 22.59 -31.16 -4.63
CA GLN A 92 21.91 -29.85 -4.50
C GLN A 92 22.30 -29.12 -3.21
N LEU A 93 23.53 -29.34 -2.74
CA LEU A 93 24.01 -28.77 -1.48
C LEU A 93 24.06 -27.24 -1.53
N GLU A 94 24.51 -26.68 -2.65
CA GLU A 94 24.57 -25.22 -2.87
C GLU A 94 23.20 -24.56 -2.67
N VAL A 95 22.14 -25.16 -3.23
CA VAL A 95 20.77 -24.65 -3.07
C VAL A 95 20.35 -24.64 -1.59
N TYR A 96 20.76 -25.66 -0.83
CA TYR A 96 20.46 -25.75 0.60
C TYR A 96 21.23 -24.70 1.42
N ILE A 97 22.49 -24.42 1.04
CA ILE A 97 23.31 -23.38 1.66
C ILE A 97 22.71 -21.99 1.34
N ASP A 98 22.34 -21.74 0.09
CA ASP A 98 21.69 -20.49 -0.34
C ASP A 98 20.41 -20.20 0.48
N ILE A 99 19.60 -21.21 0.77
CA ILE A 99 18.40 -21.07 1.62
C ILE A 99 18.79 -20.64 3.03
N LEU A 100 19.82 -21.28 3.63
CA LEU A 100 20.29 -20.91 4.97
C LEU A 100 20.86 -19.49 5.01
N GLU A 101 21.59 -19.07 3.98
CA GLU A 101 22.11 -17.71 3.87
C GLU A 101 20.98 -16.68 3.75
N ARG A 102 19.94 -16.97 2.94
CA ARG A 102 18.74 -16.11 2.86
C ARG A 102 18.03 -16.00 4.19
N LEU A 103 17.82 -17.11 4.91
CA LEU A 103 17.18 -17.10 6.23
C LEU A 103 18.02 -16.29 7.23
N ASN A 104 19.35 -16.43 7.19
CA ASN A 104 20.26 -15.68 8.06
C ASN A 104 20.22 -14.17 7.77
N ALA A 105 20.19 -13.78 6.49
CA ALA A 105 20.02 -12.37 6.09
C ALA A 105 18.65 -11.82 6.52
N ALA A 106 17.59 -12.63 6.44
CA ALA A 106 16.25 -12.24 6.85
C ALA A 106 16.15 -11.97 8.36
N ILE A 107 16.86 -12.73 9.22
CA ILE A 107 16.96 -12.44 10.66
C ILE A 107 17.59 -11.08 10.92
N ALA A 108 18.66 -10.72 10.20
CA ALA A 108 19.37 -9.47 10.42
C ALA A 108 18.51 -8.23 10.10
N PHE A 109 17.48 -8.37 9.24
CA PHE A 109 16.64 -7.27 8.78
C PHE A 109 15.24 -7.20 9.44
N LYS A 110 14.74 -8.27 10.08
CA LYS A 110 13.42 -8.27 10.74
C LYS A 110 13.52 -7.73 12.19
N SER A 111 12.67 -6.75 12.51
CA SER A 111 12.65 -6.07 13.82
C SER A 111 11.69 -6.68 14.86
N SER A 112 10.90 -7.70 14.51
CA SER A 112 9.99 -8.37 15.44
C SER A 112 10.69 -9.50 16.18
N ASP A 113 10.65 -9.44 17.51
CA ASP A 113 11.38 -10.33 18.44
C ASP A 113 10.86 -11.78 18.41
N ALA A 114 9.61 -12.01 17.97
CA ALA A 114 9.01 -13.34 17.85
C ALA A 114 9.44 -14.07 16.56
N ASP A 115 9.26 -13.42 15.40
CA ASP A 115 9.67 -13.97 14.09
C ASP A 115 11.16 -14.31 14.04
N SER A 116 12.00 -13.49 14.68
CA SER A 116 13.45 -13.69 14.75
C SER A 116 13.82 -15.00 15.46
N ARG A 117 13.08 -15.38 16.51
CA ARG A 117 13.35 -16.61 17.29
C ARG A 117 13.01 -17.88 16.52
N ASP A 118 11.88 -17.90 15.82
CA ASP A 118 11.50 -19.08 15.03
C ASP A 118 12.42 -19.25 13.83
N MET A 119 12.83 -18.15 13.20
CA MET A 119 13.85 -18.17 12.15
C MET A 119 15.21 -18.69 12.67
N ALA A 120 15.64 -18.25 13.86
CA ALA A 120 16.90 -18.70 14.46
C ALA A 120 16.88 -20.22 14.74
N ARG A 121 15.75 -20.75 15.22
CA ARG A 121 15.56 -22.20 15.41
C ARG A 121 15.63 -22.97 14.10
N LEU A 122 15.07 -22.40 13.03
CA LEU A 122 15.10 -23.01 11.70
C LEU A 122 16.52 -23.07 11.15
N ILE A 123 17.30 -21.99 11.28
CA ILE A 123 18.73 -21.96 10.91
C ILE A 123 19.52 -22.99 11.72
N GLU A 124 19.30 -23.07 13.03
CA GLU A 124 19.96 -24.06 13.90
C GLU A 124 19.64 -25.50 13.44
N THR A 125 18.38 -25.75 13.10
CA THR A 125 17.93 -27.05 12.56
C THR A 125 18.62 -27.36 11.24
N GLY A 126 18.71 -26.39 10.33
CA GLY A 126 19.36 -26.58 9.05
C GLY A 126 20.87 -26.82 9.17
N ALA A 127 21.55 -26.10 10.07
CA ALA A 127 22.95 -26.31 10.40
C ALA A 127 23.20 -27.71 10.97
N LYS A 128 22.36 -28.19 11.89
CA LYS A 128 22.45 -29.56 12.43
C LYS A 128 22.33 -30.62 11.33
N LYS A 129 21.41 -30.44 10.37
CA LYS A 129 21.25 -31.36 9.23
C LYS A 129 22.47 -31.37 8.31
N LEU A 130 23.12 -30.22 8.09
CA LEU A 130 24.39 -30.16 7.37
C LEU A 130 25.50 -30.92 8.09
N THR A 131 25.63 -30.72 9.39
CA THR A 131 26.62 -31.46 10.20
C THR A 131 26.38 -32.97 10.10
N GLN A 132 25.13 -33.42 10.20
CA GLN A 132 24.77 -34.83 10.05
C GLN A 132 25.16 -35.40 8.68
N LEU A 133 24.88 -34.69 7.59
CA LEU A 133 25.25 -35.11 6.24
C LEU A 133 26.77 -35.20 6.08
N TYR A 134 27.50 -34.19 6.57
CA TYR A 134 28.97 -34.20 6.55
C TYR A 134 29.55 -35.38 7.33
N THR A 135 29.10 -35.61 8.57
CA THR A 135 29.55 -36.75 9.38
C THR A 135 29.26 -38.08 8.70
N LYS A 136 28.09 -38.24 8.07
CA LYS A 136 27.74 -39.44 7.30
C LYS A 136 28.69 -39.67 6.13
N LEU A 137 28.95 -38.64 5.32
CA LEU A 137 29.89 -38.72 4.18
C LEU A 137 31.31 -39.09 4.62
N VAL A 138 31.80 -38.49 5.72
CA VAL A 138 33.12 -38.81 6.26
C VAL A 138 33.19 -40.25 6.78
N ALA A 139 32.15 -40.72 7.46
CA ALA A 139 32.09 -42.10 7.95
C ALA A 139 32.03 -43.10 6.78
N GLU A 140 31.23 -42.83 5.75
CA GLU A 140 31.15 -43.66 4.54
C GLU A 140 32.52 -43.74 3.84
N GLY A 141 33.18 -42.59 3.64
CA GLY A 141 34.53 -42.54 3.05
C GLY A 141 35.61 -43.25 3.90
N SER A 142 35.46 -43.26 5.22
CA SER A 142 36.40 -43.92 6.14
C SER A 142 36.17 -45.44 6.25
N SER A 143 34.99 -45.94 5.87
CA SER A 143 34.58 -47.35 6.01
C SER A 143 35.04 -48.28 4.88
N GLY A 144 35.66 -47.76 3.81
CA GLY A 144 36.22 -48.55 2.71
C GLY A 144 35.19 -49.17 1.74
N SER A 145 33.91 -48.78 1.81
CA SER A 145 32.88 -49.20 0.84
C SER A 145 33.10 -48.52 -0.52
N PRO A 146 32.83 -49.19 -1.66
CA PRO A 146 32.98 -48.57 -2.99
C PRO A 146 32.11 -47.32 -3.12
N PRO A 147 32.57 -46.28 -3.83
CA PRO A 147 31.83 -45.03 -3.95
C PRO A 147 30.50 -45.27 -4.67
N VAL A 148 29.41 -44.78 -4.07
CA VAL A 148 28.10 -44.76 -4.71
C VAL A 148 28.20 -43.87 -5.96
N SER A 149 28.00 -44.46 -7.14
CA SER A 149 28.02 -43.74 -8.43
C SER A 149 27.04 -42.57 -8.40
N GLY A 150 27.60 -41.35 -8.47
CA GLY A 150 26.84 -40.09 -8.47
C GLY A 150 27.64 -38.92 -7.91
N LEU A 151 28.70 -39.17 -7.13
CA LEU A 151 29.57 -38.13 -6.57
C LEU A 151 30.67 -37.71 -7.56
N ALA A 152 30.27 -37.10 -8.68
CA ALA A 152 31.18 -36.22 -9.40
C ALA A 152 31.19 -34.87 -8.69
N PHE A 153 32.08 -34.70 -7.71
CA PHE A 153 32.46 -33.36 -7.25
C PHE A 153 33.29 -32.73 -8.37
N THR A 154 32.64 -32.02 -9.28
CA THR A 154 33.32 -31.06 -10.14
C THR A 154 33.71 -29.86 -9.28
N LEU A 155 35.00 -29.77 -8.98
CA LEU A 155 35.65 -28.52 -8.56
C LEU A 155 35.59 -27.48 -9.68
#